data_AF-A0A2C5XYD9-F1
#
_entry.id   AF-A0A2C5XYD9-F1
#
_cell.length_a   1.000
_cell.length_b   1.000
_cell.length_c   1.000
_cell.angle_alpha   90.00
_cell.angle_beta   90.00
_cell.angle_gamma   90.00
#
_symmetry.space_group_name_H-M   'P 1'
#
loop_
_entity.id
_entity.type
_entity.pdbx_description
1 polymer ?
#
loop_
_entity_poly.entity_id
_entity_poly.type
_entity_poly.pdbx_seq_one_letter_code
_entity_poly.pdbx_strand_id
1 'polypeptide(L)'
;MATTPRKTRHARHSSNLIPATSDYESDAAALAAAANQESYAPPPPRTNTELNLSVLRRYIPSVQSLLSIAANAVVYNFDAASETWDKAGIEGTLFVCTQLPHDHTLGGACVFVLNRRGLDNLSLHLARVDHVEMTDGLVILRIDADADEPDRVLGIWIHNDKDETRDVNGAMIIQSWKTVRHSSAATHMSDAQPEPATPAAGKRPSLANLYANHHLLNSDT
;
A
#
# COMPACT_ATOMS: atom_id res chain seq x y z
N MET A 1 -28.48 0.73 84.27
CA MET A 1 -29.16 -0.59 84.30
C MET A 1 -28.54 -1.42 83.18
N ALA A 2 -27.87 -2.53 83.50
CA ALA A 2 -28.42 -3.90 83.37
C ALA A 2 -28.47 -4.41 81.91
N THR A 3 -28.01 -5.58 81.47
CA THR A 3 -26.96 -6.58 81.86
C THR A 3 -27.21 -7.83 80.99
N THR A 4 -26.21 -8.24 80.18
CA THR A 4 -25.97 -9.66 79.73
C THR A 4 -26.99 -10.34 78.78
N PRO A 5 -26.74 -11.58 78.29
CA PRO A 5 -25.57 -12.17 77.60
C PRO A 5 -25.97 -12.64 76.15
N ARG A 6 -25.30 -13.47 75.31
CA ARG A 6 -24.51 -14.70 75.54
C ARG A 6 -23.77 -15.24 74.29
N LYS A 7 -22.44 -15.23 74.33
CA LYS A 7 -21.46 -16.25 73.86
C LYS A 7 -21.92 -17.41 72.96
N THR A 8 -21.30 -17.53 71.78
CA THR A 8 -20.82 -18.82 71.22
C THR A 8 -19.50 -18.64 70.46
N ARG A 9 -18.57 -19.60 70.58
CA ARG A 9 -17.23 -19.56 69.97
C ARG A 9 -17.14 -20.62 68.87
N HIS A 10 -17.23 -20.23 67.60
CA HIS A 10 -16.94 -21.14 66.49
C HIS A 10 -15.43 -21.40 66.43
N ALA A 11 -15.01 -22.54 66.96
CA ALA A 11 -13.69 -23.08 66.66
C ALA A 11 -13.66 -23.47 65.17
N ARG A 12 -12.90 -22.73 64.35
CA ARG A 12 -12.59 -23.18 63.00
C ARG A 12 -11.63 -24.36 63.12
N HIS A 13 -12.06 -25.52 62.65
CA HIS A 13 -11.20 -26.69 62.50
C HIS A 13 -9.99 -26.33 61.65
N SER A 14 -8.80 -26.74 62.07
CA SER A 14 -7.60 -26.75 61.23
C SER A 14 -7.72 -27.92 60.23
N SER A 15 -8.62 -27.78 59.26
CA SER A 15 -8.89 -28.81 58.26
C SER A 15 -7.77 -28.88 57.23
N ASN A 16 -6.80 -29.72 57.54
CA ASN A 16 -5.87 -30.41 56.65
C ASN A 16 -5.01 -29.54 55.70
N LEU A 17 -3.72 -29.47 56.01
CA LEU A 17 -2.64 -29.15 55.07
C LEU A 17 -2.50 -30.29 54.05
N ILE A 18 -3.47 -30.44 53.14
CA ILE A 18 -3.25 -31.15 51.88
C ILE A 18 -2.57 -30.14 50.95
N PRO A 19 -1.32 -30.35 50.52
CA PRO A 19 -0.76 -29.53 49.46
C PRO A 19 -1.59 -29.76 48.21
N ALA A 20 -2.04 -28.69 47.56
CA ALA A 20 -2.60 -28.79 46.22
C ALA A 20 -1.44 -29.06 45.24
N THR A 21 -0.98 -30.32 45.20
CA THR A 21 -0.03 -30.82 44.20
C THR A 21 -0.73 -30.82 42.85
N SER A 22 -0.72 -29.65 42.20
CA SER A 22 -1.25 -29.53 40.85
C SER A 22 -0.40 -30.38 39.91
N ASP A 23 -1.10 -31.25 39.21
CA ASP A 23 -0.63 -32.16 38.18
C ASP A 23 0.12 -31.47 37.02
N TYR A 24 0.09 -30.14 36.96
CA TYR A 24 0.92 -29.26 36.12
C TYR A 24 2.43 -29.56 36.16
N GLU A 25 2.98 -30.04 37.28
CA GLU A 25 4.40 -30.46 37.33
C GLU A 25 4.70 -31.67 36.42
N SER A 26 3.71 -32.53 36.15
CA SER A 26 3.89 -33.71 35.29
C SER A 26 4.03 -33.31 33.82
N ASP A 27 3.18 -32.41 33.34
CA ASP A 27 3.27 -31.87 31.97
C ASP A 27 4.54 -31.02 31.80
N ALA A 28 4.91 -30.21 32.79
CA ALA A 28 6.15 -29.44 32.77
C ALA A 28 7.39 -30.35 32.70
N ALA A 29 7.41 -31.45 33.46
CA ALA A 29 8.50 -32.42 33.41
C ALA A 29 8.53 -33.20 32.09
N ALA A 30 7.38 -33.58 31.53
CA ALA A 30 7.28 -34.25 30.24
C ALA A 30 7.75 -33.34 29.08
N LEU A 31 7.33 -32.07 29.08
CA LEU A 31 7.79 -31.06 28.12
C LEU A 31 9.29 -30.78 28.27
N ALA A 32 9.82 -30.72 29.49
CA ALA A 32 11.26 -30.58 29.72
C ALA A 32 12.05 -31.81 29.25
N ALA A 33 11.51 -33.04 29.41
CA ALA A 33 12.13 -34.25 28.88
C ALA A 33 12.13 -34.28 27.34
N ALA A 34 11.02 -33.87 26.71
CA ALA A 34 10.92 -33.75 25.25
C ALA A 34 11.83 -32.65 24.68
N ALA A 35 11.93 -31.49 25.35
CA ALA A 35 12.83 -30.39 24.95
C ALA A 35 14.33 -30.73 25.07
N ASN A 36 14.69 -31.79 25.81
CA ASN A 36 16.04 -32.36 25.81
C ASN A 36 16.29 -33.36 24.65
N GLN A 37 15.28 -33.67 23.84
CA GLN A 37 15.37 -34.53 22.66
C GLN A 37 15.14 -33.75 21.35
N GLU A 38 14.21 -32.80 21.35
CA GLU A 38 14.00 -31.88 20.23
C GLU A 38 14.92 -30.66 20.35
N SER A 39 16.04 -30.69 19.63
CA SER A 39 16.96 -29.55 19.50
C SER A 39 16.27 -28.35 18.83
N TYR A 40 15.61 -27.51 19.63
CA TYR A 40 15.02 -26.25 19.19
C TYR A 40 16.11 -25.27 18.72
N ALA A 41 16.46 -25.37 17.44
CA ALA A 41 17.26 -24.37 16.77
C ALA A 41 16.43 -23.08 16.66
N PRO A 42 16.89 -21.93 17.20
CA PRO A 42 16.19 -20.68 17.02
C PRO A 42 16.09 -20.36 15.53
N PRO A 43 14.98 -19.76 15.06
CA PRO A 43 14.83 -19.40 13.64
C PRO A 43 15.98 -18.46 13.23
N PRO A 44 16.51 -18.57 12.00
CA PRO A 44 17.63 -17.76 11.55
C PRO A 44 17.28 -16.27 11.67
N PRO A 45 18.24 -15.42 12.09
CA PRO A 45 17.99 -14.00 12.31
C PRO A 45 17.56 -13.34 11.00
N ARG A 46 16.37 -12.70 11.02
CA ARG A 46 15.81 -11.97 9.88
C ARG A 46 15.91 -10.48 10.09
N THR A 47 16.13 -9.73 9.02
CA THR A 47 16.05 -8.26 9.07
C THR A 47 14.60 -7.78 9.20
N ASN A 48 14.40 -6.57 9.73
CA ASN A 48 13.08 -5.94 9.77
C ASN A 48 12.46 -5.83 8.35
N THR A 49 13.28 -5.54 7.35
CA THR A 49 12.92 -5.52 5.92
C THR A 49 12.39 -6.87 5.43
N GLU A 50 13.06 -7.99 5.74
CA GLU A 50 12.58 -9.33 5.37
C GLU A 50 11.26 -9.67 6.05
N LEU A 51 11.09 -9.31 7.32
CA LEU A 51 9.85 -9.53 8.05
C LEU A 51 8.69 -8.75 7.42
N ASN A 52 8.88 -7.47 7.13
CA ASN A 52 7.89 -6.62 6.45
C ASN A 52 7.53 -7.17 5.06
N LEU A 53 8.52 -7.55 4.25
CA LEU A 53 8.29 -8.20 2.95
C LEU A 53 7.52 -9.53 3.09
N SER A 54 7.77 -10.32 4.14
CA SER A 54 7.04 -11.56 4.43
C SER A 54 5.60 -11.36 4.95
N VAL A 55 5.26 -10.14 5.39
CA VAL A 55 3.89 -9.74 5.71
C VAL A 55 3.19 -9.24 4.45
N LEU A 56 3.81 -8.30 3.72
CA LEU A 56 3.23 -7.70 2.50
C LEU A 56 2.95 -8.74 1.41
N ARG A 57 3.83 -9.73 1.21
CA ARG A 57 3.63 -10.81 0.22
C ARG A 57 2.44 -11.72 0.49
N ARG A 58 1.80 -11.63 1.66
CA ARG A 58 0.53 -12.31 1.96
C ARG A 58 -0.68 -11.62 1.31
N TYR A 59 -0.57 -10.31 1.08
CA TYR A 59 -1.59 -9.47 0.45
C TYR A 59 -1.27 -9.19 -1.03
N ILE A 60 0.00 -8.92 -1.33
CA ILE A 60 0.51 -8.60 -2.67
C ILE A 60 1.72 -9.50 -2.99
N PRO A 61 1.54 -10.72 -3.52
CA PRO A 61 2.63 -11.65 -3.77
C PRO A 61 3.74 -11.12 -4.70
N SER A 62 3.43 -10.17 -5.57
CA SER A 62 4.39 -9.58 -6.52
C SER A 62 5.36 -8.55 -5.90
N VAL A 63 5.21 -8.16 -4.63
CA VAL A 63 6.10 -7.17 -3.97
C VAL A 63 7.55 -7.65 -3.93
N GLN A 64 8.45 -6.91 -4.58
CA GLN A 64 9.86 -7.26 -4.73
C GLN A 64 10.72 -6.61 -3.64
N SER A 65 10.68 -5.28 -3.50
CA SER A 65 11.44 -4.52 -2.51
C SER A 65 10.62 -3.39 -1.87
N LEU A 66 11.09 -2.92 -0.70
CA LEU A 66 10.60 -1.69 -0.08
C LEU A 66 11.42 -0.50 -0.59
N LEU A 67 10.72 0.58 -0.93
CA LEU A 67 11.29 1.87 -1.32
C LEU A 67 11.30 2.85 -0.15
N SER A 68 10.21 2.91 0.61
CA SER A 68 10.14 3.68 1.87
C SER A 68 9.08 3.10 2.82
N ILE A 69 9.15 3.51 4.09
CA ILE A 69 8.23 3.11 5.16
C ILE A 69 7.90 4.37 5.98
N ALA A 70 6.66 4.48 6.47
CA ALA A 70 6.30 5.42 7.52
C ALA A 70 5.55 4.71 8.65
N ALA A 71 5.90 5.03 9.90
CA ALA A 71 5.41 4.32 11.10
C ALA A 71 3.90 4.51 11.37
N ASN A 72 3.29 5.60 10.89
CA ASN A 72 1.83 5.76 10.88
C ASN A 72 1.38 6.69 9.74
N ALA A 73 0.35 6.28 9.01
CA ALA A 73 -0.39 7.10 8.07
C ALA A 73 -1.90 6.90 8.27
N VAL A 74 -2.69 7.93 7.94
CA VAL A 74 -4.16 7.94 8.00
C VAL A 74 -4.69 8.14 6.58
N VAL A 75 -5.62 7.30 6.15
CA VAL A 75 -6.28 7.40 4.85
C VAL A 75 -7.60 8.16 4.97
N TYR A 76 -7.81 9.09 4.05
CA TYR A 76 -9.03 9.86 3.87
C TYR A 76 -9.61 9.62 2.47
N ASN A 77 -10.93 9.66 2.37
CA ASN A 77 -11.66 9.76 1.11
C ASN A 77 -12.10 11.22 0.93
N PHE A 78 -12.06 11.74 -0.30
CA PHE A 78 -12.69 13.02 -0.62
C PHE A 78 -14.13 12.78 -1.08
N ASP A 79 -15.11 13.45 -0.45
CA ASP A 79 -16.48 13.52 -0.95
C ASP A 79 -16.64 14.74 -1.85
N ALA A 80 -16.85 14.48 -3.14
CA ALA A 80 -17.04 15.52 -4.15
C ALA A 80 -18.43 16.19 -4.09
N ALA A 81 -19.39 15.68 -3.31
CA ALA A 81 -20.71 16.29 -3.12
C ALA A 81 -20.72 17.32 -1.98
N SER A 82 -19.84 17.18 -0.99
CA SER A 82 -19.68 18.11 0.14
C SER A 82 -18.40 18.96 0.09
N GLU A 83 -17.45 18.59 -0.78
CA GLU A 83 -16.08 19.11 -0.84
C GLU A 83 -15.25 18.85 0.45
N THR A 84 -15.56 17.77 1.19
CA THR A 84 -14.89 17.44 2.47
C THR A 84 -14.04 16.17 2.45
N TRP A 85 -13.14 16.06 3.42
CA TRP A 85 -12.27 14.90 3.65
C TRP A 85 -12.76 14.03 4.81
N ASP A 86 -13.27 12.83 4.51
CA ASP A 86 -13.73 11.85 5.49
C ASP A 86 -12.67 10.78 5.79
N LYS A 87 -12.60 10.32 7.04
CA LYS A 87 -11.64 9.28 7.44
C LYS A 87 -12.11 7.90 6.95
N ALA A 88 -11.30 7.26 6.11
CA ALA A 88 -11.62 5.96 5.49
C ALA A 88 -11.54 4.75 6.46
N GLY A 89 -11.35 4.97 7.77
CA GLY A 89 -11.16 3.91 8.77
C GLY A 89 -9.81 3.19 8.73
N ILE A 90 -8.97 3.46 7.72
CA ILE A 90 -7.65 2.85 7.53
C ILE A 90 -6.57 3.74 8.16
N GLU A 91 -5.86 3.20 9.15
CA GLU A 91 -4.75 3.86 9.83
C GLU A 91 -3.69 2.82 10.23
N GLY A 92 -2.42 3.09 9.95
CA GLY A 92 -1.31 2.22 10.36
C GLY A 92 -0.05 2.39 9.53
N THR A 93 0.79 1.36 9.46
CA THR A 93 2.11 1.44 8.83
C THR A 93 1.98 1.54 7.31
N LEU A 94 2.56 2.59 6.73
CA LEU A 94 2.62 2.79 5.28
C LEU A 94 3.91 2.21 4.71
N PHE A 95 3.79 1.56 3.55
CA PHE A 95 4.90 1.03 2.76
C PHE A 95 4.76 1.50 1.31
N VAL A 96 5.86 1.96 0.72
CA VAL A 96 5.98 2.19 -0.73
C VAL A 96 6.87 1.07 -1.27
N CYS A 97 6.41 0.35 -2.29
CA CYS A 97 7.01 -0.91 -2.73
C CYS A 97 7.20 -0.97 -4.25
N THR A 98 8.22 -1.70 -4.71
CA THR A 98 8.30 -2.19 -6.10
C THR A 98 7.58 -3.52 -6.24
N GLN A 99 7.13 -3.83 -7.45
CA GLN A 99 6.50 -5.10 -7.80
C GLN A 99 7.11 -5.69 -9.07
N LEU A 100 7.19 -7.02 -9.12
CA LEU A 100 7.50 -7.74 -10.36
C LEU A 100 6.45 -7.39 -11.44
N PRO A 101 6.84 -7.27 -12.73
CA PRO A 101 5.89 -7.26 -13.84
C PRO A 101 5.04 -8.55 -13.80
N HIS A 102 3.76 -8.47 -14.11
CA HIS A 102 2.94 -9.69 -14.27
C HIS A 102 3.28 -10.43 -15.57
N ASP A 103 3.63 -9.69 -16.63
CA ASP A 103 3.93 -10.21 -17.97
C ASP A 103 5.24 -9.63 -18.53
N HIS A 104 6.31 -9.65 -17.71
CA HIS A 104 7.68 -9.19 -18.03
C HIS A 104 7.90 -7.75 -18.56
N THR A 105 6.84 -6.98 -18.83
CA THR A 105 6.85 -5.77 -19.70
C THR A 105 6.93 -4.42 -19.00
N LEU A 106 7.13 -4.38 -17.67
CA LEU A 106 7.81 -3.35 -16.85
C LEU A 106 7.38 -3.47 -15.37
N GLY A 107 8.24 -3.02 -14.44
CA GLY A 107 8.03 -3.19 -13.00
C GLY A 107 6.93 -2.29 -12.45
N GLY A 108 6.04 -2.85 -11.64
CA GLY A 108 4.99 -2.10 -10.95
C GLY A 108 5.51 -1.39 -9.69
N ALA A 109 4.68 -0.53 -9.13
CA ALA A 109 4.88 0.03 -7.80
C ALA A 109 3.53 0.21 -7.09
N CYS A 110 3.51 0.03 -5.77
CA CYS A 110 2.31 0.20 -4.96
C CYS A 110 2.56 0.95 -3.66
N VAL A 111 1.47 1.53 -3.15
CA VAL A 111 1.36 2.03 -1.78
C VAL A 111 0.45 1.08 -1.01
N PHE A 112 0.93 0.61 0.13
CA PHE A 112 0.16 -0.24 1.03
C PHE A 112 0.10 0.37 2.43
N VAL A 113 -1.07 0.38 3.06
CA VAL A 113 -1.23 0.75 4.47
C VAL A 113 -1.77 -0.45 5.23
N LEU A 114 -0.91 -1.02 6.08
CA LEU A 114 -1.28 -2.11 6.99
C LEU A 114 -2.09 -1.53 8.15
N ASN A 115 -3.40 -1.79 8.16
CA ASN A 115 -4.32 -1.23 9.13
C ASN A 115 -4.09 -1.84 10.52
N ARG A 116 -4.02 -0.99 11.54
CA ARG A 116 -3.90 -1.40 12.96
C ARG A 116 -5.22 -1.27 13.74
N ARG A 117 -6.29 -0.80 13.08
CA ARG A 117 -7.61 -0.51 13.67
C ARG A 117 -8.75 -1.38 13.14
N GLY A 118 -8.50 -2.09 12.05
CA GLY A 118 -9.44 -3.00 11.37
C GLY A 118 -8.68 -4.01 10.51
N LEU A 119 -9.41 -4.86 9.80
CA LEU A 119 -8.80 -5.86 8.87
C LEU A 119 -8.59 -5.29 7.47
N ASP A 120 -9.28 -4.19 7.14
CA ASP A 120 -9.32 -3.56 5.84
C ASP A 120 -8.04 -2.73 5.59
N ASN A 121 -7.17 -3.23 4.73
CA ASN A 121 -5.89 -2.60 4.38
C ASN A 121 -6.03 -1.78 3.09
N LEU A 122 -5.31 -0.67 2.96
CA LEU A 122 -5.18 0.00 1.67
C LEU A 122 -4.15 -0.74 0.83
N SER A 123 -4.52 -1.12 -0.39
CA SER A 123 -3.62 -1.70 -1.40
C SER A 123 -3.83 -0.98 -2.73
N LEU A 124 -2.94 -0.04 -3.06
CA LEU A 124 -3.06 0.82 -4.24
C LEU A 124 -1.90 0.61 -5.21
N HIS A 125 -2.20 0.05 -6.38
CA HIS A 125 -1.26 -0.08 -7.49
C HIS A 125 -1.14 1.25 -8.25
N LEU A 126 0.06 1.84 -8.31
CA LEU A 126 0.26 3.21 -8.81
C LEU A 126 -0.03 3.38 -10.32
N ALA A 127 -0.16 2.30 -11.09
CA ALA A 127 -0.63 2.39 -12.48
C ALA A 127 -2.11 2.84 -12.59
N ARG A 128 -2.95 2.48 -11.60
CA ARG A 128 -4.38 2.89 -11.53
C ARG A 128 -4.57 4.34 -11.06
N VAL A 129 -3.48 5.04 -10.75
CA VAL A 129 -3.49 6.43 -10.27
C VAL A 129 -3.15 7.35 -11.44
N ASP A 130 -4.04 8.28 -11.75
CA ASP A 130 -3.82 9.29 -12.79
C ASP A 130 -3.01 10.48 -12.29
N HIS A 131 -3.29 10.93 -11.08
CA HIS A 131 -2.64 12.11 -10.53
C HIS A 131 -2.16 11.87 -9.11
N VAL A 132 -0.93 12.30 -8.82
CA VAL A 132 -0.40 12.40 -7.46
C VAL A 132 0.21 13.77 -7.24
N GLU A 133 -0.30 14.47 -6.23
CA GLU A 133 0.29 15.69 -5.69
C GLU A 133 0.47 15.60 -4.18
N MET A 134 1.05 16.64 -3.58
CA MET A 134 1.22 16.74 -2.13
C MET A 134 0.89 18.17 -1.69
N THR A 135 -0.22 18.30 -0.97
CA THR A 135 -0.88 19.57 -0.65
C THR A 135 -1.31 19.53 0.82
N ASP A 136 -1.03 20.60 1.58
CA ASP A 136 -1.33 20.73 3.02
C ASP A 136 -0.89 19.55 3.91
N GLY A 137 0.15 18.82 3.49
CA GLY A 137 0.71 17.66 4.19
C GLY A 137 -0.05 16.34 3.97
N LEU A 138 -1.04 16.31 3.07
CA LEU A 138 -1.59 15.09 2.50
C LEU A 138 -0.90 14.77 1.17
N VAL A 139 -0.64 13.49 0.92
CA VAL A 139 -0.40 13.00 -0.45
C VAL A 139 -1.77 12.71 -1.05
N ILE A 140 -2.13 13.42 -2.11
CA ILE A 140 -3.45 13.31 -2.77
C ILE A 140 -3.29 12.46 -4.02
N LEU A 141 -4.14 11.44 -4.17
CA LEU A 141 -4.10 10.48 -5.28
C LEU A 141 -5.48 10.39 -5.96
N ARG A 142 -5.56 10.76 -7.24
CA ARG A 142 -6.75 10.53 -8.08
C ARG A 142 -6.64 9.16 -8.74
N ILE A 143 -7.60 8.29 -8.45
CA ILE A 143 -7.71 6.93 -8.98
C ILE A 143 -8.82 6.94 -10.03
N ASP A 144 -8.50 6.52 -11.25
CA ASP A 144 -9.49 6.37 -12.32
C ASP A 144 -10.39 5.15 -12.06
N ALA A 145 -11.63 5.22 -12.53
CA ALA A 145 -12.57 4.11 -12.52
C ALA A 145 -12.03 2.87 -13.25
N ASP A 146 -12.42 1.71 -12.73
CA ASP A 146 -12.13 0.39 -13.27
C ASP A 146 -13.45 -0.40 -13.39
N ALA A 147 -13.45 -1.61 -13.93
CA ALA A 147 -14.68 -2.38 -14.16
C ALA A 147 -15.50 -2.62 -12.87
N ASP A 148 -14.83 -2.70 -11.71
CA ASP A 148 -15.40 -3.03 -10.41
C ASP A 148 -15.40 -1.85 -9.40
N GLU A 149 -14.77 -0.70 -9.72
CA GLU A 149 -14.59 0.42 -8.78
C GLU A 149 -14.78 1.79 -9.46
N PRO A 150 -15.53 2.74 -8.86
CA PRO A 150 -15.68 4.09 -9.40
C PRO A 150 -14.42 4.96 -9.20
N ASP A 151 -14.37 6.07 -9.95
CA ASP A 151 -13.44 7.19 -9.72
C ASP A 151 -13.44 7.58 -8.24
N ARG A 152 -12.23 7.78 -7.67
CA ARG A 152 -12.11 8.31 -6.31
C ARG A 152 -10.82 9.09 -6.10
N VAL A 153 -10.88 10.04 -5.16
CA VAL A 153 -9.72 10.78 -4.69
C VAL A 153 -9.43 10.36 -3.25
N LEU A 154 -8.21 9.87 -3.02
CA LEU A 154 -7.71 9.49 -1.70
C LEU A 154 -6.70 10.52 -1.20
N GLY A 155 -6.71 10.77 0.11
CA GLY A 155 -5.73 11.60 0.81
C GLY A 155 -5.00 10.76 1.84
N ILE A 156 -3.68 10.68 1.74
CA ILE A 156 -2.85 9.94 2.71
C ILE A 156 -2.07 10.97 3.54
N TRP A 157 -2.44 11.12 4.81
CA TRP A 157 -1.73 11.97 5.75
C TRP A 157 -0.73 11.14 6.56
N ILE A 158 0.55 11.47 6.44
CA ILE A 158 1.65 10.73 7.08
C ILE A 158 2.08 11.43 8.38
N HIS A 159 2.25 10.66 9.46
CA HIS A 159 2.87 11.16 10.69
C HIS A 159 4.39 11.24 10.54
N ASN A 160 4.97 12.31 11.07
CA ASN A 160 6.39 12.40 11.32
C ASN A 160 6.75 11.67 12.61
N ASP A 161 7.40 10.50 12.51
CA ASP A 161 8.23 9.93 13.58
C ASP A 161 9.64 10.57 13.60
N LYS A 162 10.01 11.23 12.49
CA LYS A 162 11.14 12.13 12.29
C LYS A 162 10.68 13.27 11.39
N ASP A 163 11.35 14.42 11.46
CA ASP A 163 10.89 15.66 10.81
C ASP A 163 10.68 15.55 9.29
N GLU A 164 11.49 14.72 8.60
CA GLU A 164 11.43 14.53 7.14
C GLU A 164 10.56 13.34 6.69
N THR A 165 10.00 12.53 7.61
CA THR A 165 9.38 11.23 7.25
C THR A 165 8.23 11.36 6.26
N ARG A 166 7.34 12.34 6.45
CA ARG A 166 6.24 12.64 5.52
C ARG A 166 6.77 13.01 4.14
N ASP A 167 7.72 13.93 4.08
CA ASP A 167 8.17 14.54 2.84
C ASP A 167 8.98 13.54 2.00
N VAL A 168 9.83 12.73 2.65
CA VAL A 168 10.52 11.60 2.03
C VAL A 168 9.53 10.56 1.50
N ASN A 169 8.54 10.13 2.29
CA ASN A 169 7.57 9.13 1.80
C ASN A 169 6.67 9.70 0.68
N GLY A 170 6.21 10.95 0.79
CA GLY A 170 5.42 11.61 -0.24
C GLY A 170 6.18 11.78 -1.56
N ALA A 171 7.43 12.23 -1.49
CA ALA A 171 8.34 12.29 -2.64
C ALA A 171 8.55 10.90 -3.27
N MET A 172 8.73 9.85 -2.47
CA MET A 172 8.89 8.48 -2.97
C MET A 172 7.61 7.94 -3.63
N ILE A 173 6.42 8.28 -3.15
CA ILE A 173 5.15 7.94 -3.83
C ILE A 173 5.07 8.65 -5.19
N ILE A 174 5.30 9.97 -5.21
CA ILE A 174 5.27 10.80 -6.43
C ILE A 174 6.30 10.31 -7.46
N GLN A 175 7.52 9.99 -7.02
CA GLN A 175 8.58 9.46 -7.89
C GLN A 175 8.21 8.08 -8.45
N SER A 176 7.70 7.17 -7.60
CA SER A 176 7.30 5.82 -8.01
C SER A 176 6.15 5.85 -9.03
N TRP A 177 5.15 6.71 -8.79
CA TRP A 177 4.04 6.94 -9.73
C TRP A 177 4.55 7.49 -11.07
N LYS A 178 5.45 8.49 -11.05
CA LYS A 178 6.09 9.01 -12.27
C LYS A 178 6.82 7.92 -13.03
N THR A 179 7.64 7.09 -12.37
CA THR A 179 8.35 5.98 -13.03
C THR A 179 7.38 5.02 -13.71
N VAL A 180 6.31 4.58 -13.02
CA VAL A 180 5.29 3.68 -13.60
C VAL A 180 4.59 4.31 -14.81
N ARG A 181 4.14 5.57 -14.73
CA ARG A 181 3.46 6.24 -15.86
C ARG A 181 4.39 6.46 -17.07
N HIS A 182 5.67 6.77 -16.87
CA HIS A 182 6.64 6.86 -17.99
C HIS A 182 6.91 5.48 -18.61
N SER A 183 6.96 4.41 -17.80
CA SER A 183 7.06 3.04 -18.27
C SER A 183 5.86 2.64 -19.15
N SER A 184 4.63 2.87 -18.70
CA SER A 184 3.43 2.57 -19.49
C SER A 184 3.36 3.36 -20.81
N ALA A 185 3.76 4.63 -20.80
CA ALA A 185 3.81 5.45 -22.01
C ALA A 185 4.83 4.92 -23.04
N ALA A 186 6.00 4.44 -22.58
CA ALA A 186 7.00 3.84 -23.45
C ALA A 186 6.50 2.56 -24.14
N THR A 187 5.79 1.69 -23.41
CA THR A 187 5.21 0.45 -23.99
C THR A 187 4.18 0.75 -25.09
N HIS A 188 3.30 1.73 -24.88
CA HIS A 188 2.36 2.18 -25.91
C HIS A 188 3.05 2.76 -27.17
N MET A 189 4.29 3.25 -27.06
CA MET A 189 5.09 3.69 -28.20
C MET A 189 5.84 2.55 -28.90
N SER A 190 6.10 1.42 -28.24
CA SER A 190 6.73 0.24 -28.88
C SER A 190 5.75 -0.66 -29.63
N ASP A 191 4.50 -0.74 -29.20
CA ASP A 191 3.45 -1.50 -29.92
C ASP A 191 2.87 -0.74 -31.13
N ALA A 192 3.31 0.50 -31.37
CA ALA A 192 3.01 1.27 -32.56
C ALA A 192 3.76 0.70 -33.80
N GLN A 193 3.25 -0.41 -34.32
CA GLN A 193 3.68 -1.02 -35.59
C GLN A 193 3.80 0.05 -36.71
N PRO A 194 4.94 0.12 -37.43
CA PRO A 194 4.99 0.92 -38.65
C PRO A 194 4.07 0.29 -39.71
N GLU A 195 3.15 1.09 -40.24
CA GLU A 195 2.27 0.74 -41.37
C GLU A 195 3.05 0.00 -42.49
N PRO A 196 2.63 -1.20 -42.90
CA PRO A 196 3.34 -1.98 -43.91
C PRO A 196 3.19 -1.35 -45.30
N ALA A 197 4.18 -0.54 -45.68
CA ALA A 197 4.24 0.17 -46.96
C ALA A 197 4.06 -0.77 -48.17
N THR A 198 2.86 -0.78 -48.75
CA THR A 198 2.53 -1.61 -49.91
C THR A 198 3.07 -0.95 -51.20
N PRO A 199 3.81 -1.69 -52.05
CA PRO A 199 4.45 -1.11 -53.25
C PRO A 199 3.46 -0.94 -54.42
N ALA A 200 2.56 0.04 -54.31
CA ALA A 200 1.66 0.44 -55.40
C ALA A 200 2.41 1.34 -56.41
N ALA A 201 3.00 0.72 -57.44
CA ALA A 201 3.66 1.46 -58.51
C ALA A 201 2.65 2.21 -59.40
N GLY A 202 2.95 3.46 -59.78
CA GLY A 202 2.46 3.97 -61.07
C GLY A 202 1.64 5.26 -61.15
N LYS A 203 1.90 6.30 -60.33
CA LYS A 203 1.75 7.69 -60.83
C LYS A 203 2.56 8.72 -60.05
N ARG A 204 3.39 9.49 -60.75
CA ARG A 204 3.99 10.73 -60.23
C ARG A 204 2.99 11.87 -60.44
N PRO A 205 2.52 12.59 -59.39
CA PRO A 205 1.99 13.93 -59.57
C PRO A 205 3.14 14.84 -60.05
N SER A 206 2.91 15.63 -61.09
CA SER A 206 3.90 16.60 -61.59
C SER A 206 3.77 17.93 -60.85
N LEU A 207 4.84 18.74 -60.87
CA LEU A 207 4.89 20.10 -60.30
C LEU A 207 4.00 21.13 -61.05
N ALA A 208 3.13 20.69 -61.96
CA ALA A 208 2.32 21.55 -62.82
C ALA A 208 1.00 22.06 -62.16
N ASN A 209 0.58 21.48 -61.04
CA ASN A 209 -0.74 21.75 -60.44
C ASN A 209 -0.75 22.80 -59.31
N LEU A 210 0.31 23.58 -59.13
CA LEU A 210 0.41 24.56 -58.02
C LEU A 210 0.41 26.04 -58.44
N TYR A 211 0.50 26.39 -59.74
CA TYR A 211 0.50 27.78 -60.20
C TYR A 211 -0.21 27.97 -61.55
N ALA A 212 -1.43 28.53 -61.51
CA ALA A 212 -2.20 29.26 -62.55
C ALA A 212 -3.71 29.03 -62.28
N ASN A 213 -4.62 30.03 -62.27
CA ASN A 213 -4.54 31.50 -62.35
C ASN A 213 -5.68 32.06 -61.43
N HIS A 214 -5.56 33.15 -60.67
CA HIS A 214 -5.14 34.54 -60.92
C HIS A 214 -6.29 35.47 -61.37
N HIS A 215 -6.14 36.79 -61.13
CA HIS A 215 -7.06 37.93 -61.43
C HIS A 215 -8.31 38.08 -60.53
N LEU A 216 -8.76 39.28 -60.12
CA LEU A 216 -8.38 40.73 -60.31
C LEU A 216 -8.65 41.47 -58.95
N LEU A 217 -8.22 42.69 -58.63
CA LEU A 217 -7.41 43.76 -59.28
C LEU A 217 -5.99 43.83 -58.59
N ASN A 218 -5.13 44.86 -58.47
CA ASN A 218 -5.12 46.35 -58.62
C ASN A 218 -6.02 47.15 -57.63
N SER A 219 -5.79 48.44 -57.29
CA SER A 219 -4.60 49.31 -57.13
C SER A 219 -5.01 50.49 -56.19
N ASP A 220 -4.23 51.47 -55.71
CA ASP A 220 -3.12 52.28 -56.24
C ASP A 220 -2.34 53.00 -55.10
N THR A 221 -1.19 53.60 -55.46
CA THR A 221 -0.41 54.68 -54.77
C THR A 221 -0.16 54.58 -53.25
#